data_AF-A0A954ICY3-F1
#
_entry.id   AF-A0A954ICY3-F1
#
_cell.length_a   1.000
_cell.length_b   1.000
_cell.length_c   1.000
_cell.angle_alpha   90.00
_cell.angle_beta   90.00
_cell.angle_gamma   90.00
#
_symmetry.space_group_name_H-M   'P 1'
#
loop_
_entity.id
_entity.type
_entity.pdbx_description
1 polymer ?
#
loop_
_entity_poly.entity_id
_entity_poly.type
_entity_poly.pdbx_seq_one_letter_code
_entity_poly.pdbx_strand_id
1 'polypeptide(L)'
;RKELSHYYSSVRRADDCVGAILKALDESGQRDETMILFLSDHGMPLPFAKTQVYHHSSHTPMFWIVPGTTTANSSDETHLVSAVDLLPTLLEVTGIEHPGRMDGRSFAPLLRGETQDDRNFVIKEYNENAGGSRDPMRSIQTEQYLYIFNPWSNGERIMATATTGTPTYRRMAQLAKTDPWINARHDLYQHRVPEELYDMQNDPDCLNNLIDSQGHQPALNALRTRLDQWMVDTNDGMLDVFRHRDDPSVREAYVAAQEQEADARRNAGRGKGAKGGGNQPNAGNRPNARRRNNLIEFVLPEQISAGQPVTIQLKYSLTTAMGEQDLTVTLKAGNAGMRLDRQTVKISANGTFDMTFSIPAEVPNDTISFAAFVGPDFQHSLQHIQSEPQIIE
;
A
#
# COMPACT_ATOMS: atom_id res chain seq x y z
N ARG A 1 -8.69 10.34 14.83
CA ARG A 1 -9.30 11.68 14.60
C ARG A 1 -8.47 12.54 13.64
N LYS A 2 -7.22 12.92 13.97
CA LYS A 2 -6.38 13.76 13.06
C LYS A 2 -6.15 13.16 11.66
N GLU A 3 -5.91 11.85 11.58
CA GLU A 3 -5.76 11.18 10.28
C GLU A 3 -7.06 11.23 9.44
N LEU A 4 -8.21 10.98 10.07
CA LEU A 4 -9.52 11.12 9.40
C LEU A 4 -9.80 12.55 8.94
N SER A 5 -9.43 13.57 9.71
CA SER A 5 -9.60 14.96 9.25
C SER A 5 -8.76 15.25 8.00
N HIS A 6 -7.51 14.75 7.93
CA HIS A 6 -6.70 14.91 6.72
C HIS A 6 -7.26 14.11 5.53
N TYR A 7 -7.81 12.92 5.80
CA TYR A 7 -8.51 12.12 4.80
C TYR A 7 -9.70 12.88 4.23
N TYR A 8 -10.56 13.47 5.07
CA TYR A 8 -11.72 14.26 4.62
C TYR A 8 -11.31 15.54 3.89
N SER A 9 -10.24 16.22 4.29
CA SER A 9 -9.69 17.33 3.50
C SER A 9 -9.22 16.88 2.11
N SER A 10 -8.66 15.67 2.00
CA SER A 10 -8.24 15.10 0.70
C SER A 10 -9.44 14.69 -0.16
N VAL A 11 -10.49 14.12 0.46
CA VAL A 11 -11.77 13.83 -0.21
C VAL A 11 -12.40 15.11 -0.74
N ARG A 12 -12.43 16.18 0.07
CA ARG A 12 -12.95 17.49 -0.38
C ARG A 12 -12.20 18.03 -1.58
N ARG A 13 -10.87 17.92 -1.59
CA ARG A 13 -10.07 18.32 -2.75
C ARG A 13 -10.37 17.46 -3.98
N ALA A 14 -10.60 16.16 -3.81
CA ALA A 14 -11.00 15.29 -4.91
C ALA A 14 -12.37 15.69 -5.47
N ASP A 15 -13.32 16.03 -4.60
CA ASP A 15 -14.64 16.56 -4.96
C ASP A 15 -14.54 17.87 -5.76
N ASP A 16 -13.71 18.82 -5.32
CA ASP A 16 -13.44 20.06 -6.08
C ASP A 16 -12.86 19.76 -7.48
N CYS A 17 -11.97 18.76 -7.59
CA CYS A 17 -11.42 18.32 -8.88
C CYS A 17 -12.49 17.67 -9.78
N VAL A 18 -13.38 16.84 -9.24
CA VAL A 18 -14.51 16.27 -9.98
C VAL A 18 -15.41 17.39 -10.50
N GLY A 19 -15.74 18.37 -9.66
CA GLY A 19 -16.53 19.54 -10.07
C GLY A 19 -15.88 20.32 -11.23
N ALA A 20 -14.56 20.50 -11.20
CA ALA A 20 -13.84 21.16 -12.30
C ALA A 20 -13.86 20.34 -13.61
N ILE A 21 -13.72 19.02 -13.53
CA ILE A 21 -13.80 18.12 -14.70
C ILE A 21 -15.20 18.15 -15.30
N LEU A 22 -16.24 18.05 -14.47
CA LEU A 22 -17.63 18.10 -14.93
C LEU A 22 -17.97 19.45 -15.56
N LYS A 23 -17.50 20.55 -14.97
CA LYS A 23 -17.67 21.88 -15.56
C LYS A 23 -17.00 21.99 -16.94
N ALA A 24 -15.77 21.48 -17.08
CA ALA A 24 -15.08 21.49 -18.37
C ALA A 24 -15.80 20.64 -19.42
N LEU A 25 -16.38 19.51 -19.00
CA LEU A 25 -17.22 18.67 -19.85
C LEU A 25 -18.48 19.44 -20.32
N ASP A 26 -19.17 20.13 -19.43
CA ASP A 26 -20.33 20.96 -19.77
C ASP A 26 -19.96 22.09 -20.75
N GLU A 27 -18.87 22.82 -20.49
CA GLU A 27 -18.38 23.90 -21.35
C GLU A 27 -17.95 23.43 -22.75
N SER A 28 -17.57 22.15 -22.90
CA SER A 28 -17.24 21.56 -24.19
C SER A 28 -18.47 21.21 -25.04
N GLY A 29 -19.68 21.21 -24.46
CA GLY A 29 -20.90 20.79 -25.13
C GLY A 29 -21.03 19.27 -25.33
N GLN A 30 -20.15 18.46 -24.75
CA GLN A 30 -20.11 16.99 -24.92
C GLN A 30 -20.86 16.23 -23.82
N ARG A 31 -21.56 16.94 -22.92
CA ARG A 31 -22.17 16.36 -21.71
C ARG A 31 -23.19 15.26 -21.99
N ASP A 32 -24.02 15.47 -23.01
CA ASP A 32 -25.11 14.56 -23.38
C ASP A 32 -24.61 13.34 -24.19
N GLU A 33 -23.37 13.37 -24.68
CA GLU A 33 -22.72 12.27 -25.41
C GLU A 33 -21.67 11.54 -24.56
N THR A 34 -21.55 11.88 -23.27
CA THR A 34 -20.50 11.36 -22.39
C THR A 34 -21.08 10.55 -21.24
N MET A 35 -20.63 9.31 -21.13
CA MET A 35 -20.82 8.46 -19.96
C MET A 35 -19.85 8.85 -18.84
N ILE A 36 -20.33 8.90 -17.60
CA ILE A 36 -19.53 9.27 -16.44
C ILE A 36 -19.59 8.13 -15.42
N LEU A 37 -18.42 7.61 -15.06
CA LEU A 37 -18.22 6.66 -13.98
C LEU A 37 -17.29 7.28 -12.94
N PHE A 38 -17.73 7.36 -11.69
CA PHE A 38 -16.87 7.66 -10.55
C PHE A 38 -16.76 6.42 -9.66
N LEU A 39 -15.54 6.02 -9.31
CA LEU A 39 -15.28 4.88 -8.44
C LEU A 39 -14.01 5.07 -7.59
N SER A 40 -13.85 4.24 -6.56
CA SER A 40 -12.57 4.00 -5.88
C SER A 40 -12.07 2.59 -6.19
N ASP A 41 -10.76 2.40 -6.28
CA ASP A 41 -10.14 1.10 -6.56
C ASP A 41 -10.21 0.14 -5.37
N HIS A 42 -10.10 0.68 -4.16
CA HIS A 42 -10.24 -0.04 -2.90
C HIS A 42 -10.66 0.91 -1.76
N GLY A 43 -10.83 0.36 -0.56
CA GLY A 43 -11.22 1.07 0.66
C GLY A 43 -10.12 1.95 1.28
N MET A 44 -10.47 2.58 2.40
CA MET A 44 -9.62 3.56 3.09
C MET A 44 -8.27 2.96 3.55
N PRO A 45 -7.20 3.77 3.66
CA PRO A 45 -5.90 3.32 4.16
C PRO A 45 -5.89 3.18 5.69
N LEU A 46 -6.81 2.39 6.24
CA LEU A 46 -6.94 2.12 7.67
C LEU A 46 -6.81 0.62 7.98
N PRO A 47 -6.49 0.22 9.23
CA PRO A 47 -6.53 -1.18 9.62
C PRO A 47 -7.87 -1.83 9.26
N PHE A 48 -7.84 -3.10 8.84
CA PHE A 48 -8.98 -3.88 8.33
C PHE A 48 -9.63 -3.36 7.03
N ALA A 49 -9.10 -2.32 6.38
CA ALA A 49 -9.56 -1.85 5.07
C ALA A 49 -8.51 -2.16 3.99
N LYS A 50 -7.79 -1.18 3.44
CA LYS A 50 -6.81 -1.35 2.36
C LYS A 50 -5.88 -2.56 2.56
N THR A 51 -5.66 -3.31 1.47
CA THR A 51 -4.89 -4.58 1.36
C THR A 51 -5.50 -5.77 2.11
N GLN A 52 -6.78 -5.70 2.47
CA GLN A 52 -7.48 -6.81 3.11
C GLN A 52 -8.63 -7.28 2.22
N VAL A 53 -9.39 -8.27 2.68
CA VAL A 53 -10.60 -8.76 2.00
C VAL A 53 -11.87 -8.59 2.84
N TYR A 54 -11.81 -7.79 3.90
CA TYR A 54 -12.99 -7.37 4.66
C TYR A 54 -13.94 -6.51 3.82
N HIS A 55 -15.16 -6.33 4.31
CA HIS A 55 -16.16 -5.48 3.69
C HIS A 55 -15.63 -4.07 3.38
N HIS A 56 -15.04 -3.39 4.37
CA HIS A 56 -14.47 -2.04 4.23
C HIS A 56 -13.25 -1.94 3.30
N SER A 57 -12.69 -3.07 2.82
CA SER A 57 -11.58 -3.07 1.86
C SER A 57 -12.06 -2.94 0.41
N SER A 58 -13.25 -3.46 0.10
CA SER A 58 -13.77 -3.55 -1.27
C SER A 58 -15.11 -2.85 -1.46
N HIS A 59 -15.78 -2.43 -0.38
CA HIS A 59 -17.00 -1.65 -0.46
C HIS A 59 -16.63 -0.17 -0.73
N THR A 60 -16.69 0.20 -2.00
CA THR A 60 -16.24 1.49 -2.52
C THR A 60 -17.40 2.26 -3.16
N PRO A 61 -17.34 3.60 -3.22
CA PRO A 61 -18.30 4.36 -4.00
C PRO A 61 -18.27 3.94 -5.47
N MET A 62 -19.43 3.87 -6.10
CA MET A 62 -19.59 3.69 -7.54
C MET A 62 -20.80 4.49 -8.01
N PHE A 63 -20.58 5.51 -8.84
CA PHE A 63 -21.64 6.33 -9.43
C PHE A 63 -21.58 6.25 -10.94
N TRP A 64 -22.74 6.08 -11.56
CA TRP A 64 -22.88 6.02 -13.01
C TRP A 64 -23.84 7.10 -13.49
N ILE A 65 -23.45 7.77 -14.57
CA ILE A 65 -24.34 8.58 -15.38
C ILE A 65 -24.17 8.14 -16.83
N VAL A 66 -25.22 7.57 -17.39
CA VAL A 66 -25.29 7.18 -18.78
C VAL A 66 -26.44 7.96 -19.42
N PRO A 67 -26.15 8.96 -20.28
CA PRO A 67 -27.19 9.79 -20.92
C PRO A 67 -28.29 8.94 -21.57
N GLY A 68 -29.55 9.28 -21.30
CA GLY A 68 -30.73 8.56 -21.80
C GLY A 68 -30.98 7.18 -21.18
N THR A 69 -30.13 6.70 -20.26
CA THR A 69 -30.25 5.38 -19.63
C THR A 69 -30.45 5.48 -18.11
N THR A 70 -29.55 6.17 -17.40
CA THR A 70 -29.64 6.29 -15.93
C THR A 70 -30.66 7.33 -15.51
N THR A 71 -31.44 7.01 -14.46
CA THR A 71 -32.39 7.94 -13.84
C THR A 71 -31.68 8.85 -12.83
N ALA A 72 -31.98 10.16 -12.85
CA ALA A 72 -31.43 11.07 -11.86
C ALA A 72 -31.98 10.79 -10.45
N ASN A 73 -31.16 10.96 -9.42
CA ASN A 73 -31.51 10.73 -8.01
C ASN A 73 -31.98 9.30 -7.68
N SER A 74 -31.53 8.29 -8.43
CA SER A 74 -31.74 6.88 -8.08
C SER A 74 -30.52 6.30 -7.36
N SER A 75 -30.76 5.36 -6.44
CA SER A 75 -29.75 4.54 -5.79
C SER A 75 -30.17 3.06 -5.85
N ASP A 76 -29.19 2.17 -5.93
CA ASP A 76 -29.35 0.73 -5.76
C ASP A 76 -28.60 0.32 -4.50
N GLU A 77 -29.34 -0.18 -3.50
CA GLU A 77 -28.81 -0.55 -2.18
C GLU A 77 -28.81 -2.07 -1.96
N THR A 78 -29.25 -2.84 -2.95
CA THR A 78 -29.53 -4.27 -2.78
C THR A 78 -28.65 -5.16 -3.66
N HIS A 79 -28.32 -4.70 -4.86
CA HIS A 79 -27.63 -5.53 -5.83
C HIS A 79 -26.11 -5.50 -5.65
N LEU A 80 -25.50 -6.68 -5.68
CA LEU A 80 -24.06 -6.83 -5.58
C LEU A 80 -23.38 -6.71 -6.96
N VAL A 81 -22.31 -5.93 -7.04
CA VAL A 81 -21.49 -5.76 -8.25
C VAL A 81 -20.01 -5.78 -7.87
N SER A 82 -19.14 -6.06 -8.83
CA SER A 82 -17.69 -6.15 -8.63
C SER A 82 -16.94 -5.42 -9.73
N ALA A 83 -15.71 -4.98 -9.45
CA ALA A 83 -14.88 -4.28 -10.43
C ALA A 83 -14.63 -5.10 -11.71
N VAL A 84 -14.63 -6.43 -11.63
CA VAL A 84 -14.49 -7.32 -12.80
C VAL A 84 -15.67 -7.21 -13.77
N ASP A 85 -16.82 -6.69 -13.31
CA ASP A 85 -18.03 -6.51 -14.12
C ASP A 85 -18.02 -5.20 -14.92
N LEU A 86 -17.06 -4.30 -14.68
CA LEU A 86 -16.99 -3.02 -15.36
C LEU A 86 -16.79 -3.20 -16.86
N LEU A 87 -15.87 -4.07 -17.27
CA LEU A 87 -15.60 -4.33 -18.68
C LEU A 87 -16.84 -4.86 -19.43
N PRO A 88 -17.49 -5.97 -19.01
CA PRO A 88 -18.69 -6.44 -19.70
C PRO A 88 -19.81 -5.40 -19.71
N THR A 89 -19.98 -4.63 -18.62
CA THR A 89 -21.00 -3.57 -18.57
C THR A 89 -20.71 -2.45 -19.57
N LEU A 90 -19.47 -1.99 -19.67
CA LEU A 90 -19.07 -0.95 -20.63
C LEU A 90 -19.28 -1.42 -22.07
N LEU A 91 -18.94 -2.67 -22.39
CA LEU A 91 -19.13 -3.24 -23.72
C LEU A 91 -20.61 -3.32 -24.09
N GLU A 92 -21.47 -3.80 -23.18
CA GLU A 92 -22.92 -3.85 -23.42
C GLU A 92 -23.52 -2.46 -23.63
N VAL A 93 -23.20 -1.50 -22.75
CA VAL A 93 -23.74 -0.12 -22.84
C VAL A 93 -23.28 0.59 -24.12
N THR A 94 -22.09 0.27 -24.63
CA THR A 94 -21.55 0.86 -25.87
C THR A 94 -21.88 0.05 -27.14
N GLY A 95 -22.55 -1.10 -27.01
CA GLY A 95 -22.87 -1.98 -28.13
C GLY A 95 -21.65 -2.64 -28.78
N ILE A 96 -20.53 -2.73 -28.06
CA ILE A 96 -19.31 -3.40 -28.53
C ILE A 96 -19.41 -4.89 -28.22
N GLU A 97 -19.08 -5.74 -29.20
CA GLU A 97 -19.11 -7.19 -29.00
C GLU A 97 -18.14 -7.65 -27.90
N HIS A 98 -18.59 -8.63 -27.12
CA HIS A 98 -17.79 -9.20 -26.04
C HIS A 98 -16.62 -10.04 -26.57
N PRO A 99 -15.42 -9.95 -25.96
CA PRO A 99 -14.39 -10.96 -26.18
C PRO A 99 -14.88 -12.32 -25.64
N GLY A 100 -14.39 -13.42 -26.22
CA GLY A 100 -14.93 -14.75 -25.92
C GLY A 100 -14.88 -15.18 -24.45
N ARG A 101 -13.92 -14.68 -23.66
CA ARG A 101 -13.83 -14.95 -22.22
C ARG A 101 -13.82 -13.64 -21.43
N MET A 102 -14.67 -13.57 -20.42
CA MET A 102 -14.69 -12.51 -19.41
C MET A 102 -14.90 -13.16 -18.04
N ASP A 103 -14.24 -12.62 -17.01
CA ASP A 103 -14.36 -13.14 -15.65
C ASP A 103 -15.50 -12.45 -14.86
N GLY A 104 -16.02 -11.33 -15.37
CA GLY A 104 -17.19 -10.64 -14.84
C GLY A 104 -18.43 -10.81 -15.72
N ARG A 105 -19.54 -10.21 -15.27
CA ARG A 105 -20.82 -10.18 -16.00
C ARG A 105 -21.38 -8.77 -16.05
N SER A 106 -22.09 -8.42 -17.10
CA SER A 106 -22.65 -7.08 -17.22
C SER A 106 -23.75 -6.85 -16.18
N PHE A 107 -23.77 -5.66 -15.60
CA PHE A 107 -24.86 -5.17 -14.76
C PHE A 107 -25.62 -3.99 -15.43
N ALA A 108 -25.51 -3.83 -16.75
CA ALA A 108 -26.23 -2.78 -17.48
C ALA A 108 -27.76 -2.72 -17.24
N PRO A 109 -28.49 -3.84 -16.96
CA PRO A 109 -29.88 -3.76 -16.49
C PRO A 109 -30.07 -2.84 -15.28
N LEU A 110 -29.16 -2.87 -14.30
CA LEU A 110 -29.24 -2.01 -13.11
C LEU A 110 -29.13 -0.52 -13.47
N LEU A 111 -28.35 -0.19 -14.50
CA LEU A 111 -28.23 1.20 -14.99
C LEU A 111 -29.55 1.73 -15.57
N ARG A 112 -30.45 0.83 -16.01
CA ARG A 112 -31.81 1.15 -16.49
C ARG A 112 -32.86 1.12 -15.38
N GLY A 113 -32.46 0.87 -14.13
CA GLY A 113 -33.39 0.67 -13.00
C GLY A 113 -34.10 -0.69 -13.04
N GLU A 114 -33.57 -1.65 -13.79
CA GLU A 114 -34.04 -3.04 -13.79
C GLU A 114 -33.35 -3.84 -12.67
N THR A 115 -33.69 -5.11 -12.55
CA THR A 115 -33.08 -6.07 -11.61
C THR A 115 -31.97 -6.88 -12.30
N GLN A 116 -31.05 -7.44 -11.52
CA GLN A 116 -30.16 -8.50 -11.98
C GLN A 116 -30.44 -9.79 -11.21
N ASP A 117 -30.60 -10.89 -11.92
CA ASP A 117 -30.77 -12.19 -11.30
C ASP A 117 -29.43 -12.88 -11.05
N ASP A 118 -29.41 -13.86 -10.14
CA ASP A 118 -28.30 -14.81 -9.97
C ASP A 118 -26.92 -14.25 -9.55
N ARG A 119 -26.84 -13.01 -9.01
CA ARG A 119 -25.64 -12.55 -8.26
C ARG A 119 -25.97 -12.19 -6.84
N ASN A 120 -25.81 -13.21 -6.02
CA ASN A 120 -25.97 -13.16 -4.57
C ASN A 120 -24.61 -13.19 -3.84
N PHE A 121 -23.48 -13.09 -4.54
CA PHE A 121 -22.15 -13.00 -3.93
C PHE A 121 -21.14 -12.21 -4.77
N VAL A 122 -20.07 -11.77 -4.13
CA VAL A 122 -18.84 -11.24 -4.74
C VAL A 122 -17.61 -11.97 -4.20
N ILE A 123 -16.57 -12.07 -5.03
CA ILE A 123 -15.26 -12.63 -4.65
C ILE A 123 -14.25 -11.51 -4.46
N LYS A 124 -13.37 -11.67 -3.48
CA LYS A 124 -12.28 -10.74 -3.18
C LYS A 124 -10.99 -11.52 -2.99
N GLU A 125 -9.91 -10.98 -3.53
CA GLU A 125 -8.63 -11.67 -3.56
C GLU A 125 -7.51 -10.70 -3.19
N TYR A 126 -6.54 -11.20 -2.44
CA TYR A 126 -5.28 -10.52 -2.17
C TYR A 126 -4.16 -11.56 -2.18
N ASN A 127 -2.97 -11.20 -2.67
CA ASN A 127 -1.83 -12.13 -2.76
C ASN A 127 -0.59 -11.50 -2.14
N GLU A 128 -0.10 -10.42 -2.75
CA GLU A 128 1.03 -9.64 -2.26
C GLU A 128 0.85 -8.16 -2.60
N ASN A 129 1.58 -7.30 -1.91
CA ASN A 129 1.71 -5.89 -2.27
C ASN A 129 3.18 -5.57 -2.60
N ALA A 130 3.45 -4.33 -3.03
CA ALA A 130 4.80 -3.88 -3.39
C ALA A 130 5.82 -3.95 -2.24
N GLY A 131 5.38 -4.09 -0.98
CA GLY A 131 6.23 -4.32 0.19
C GLY A 131 6.79 -5.74 0.29
N GLY A 132 6.29 -6.68 -0.53
CA GLY A 132 6.81 -8.04 -0.63
C GLY A 132 6.39 -8.99 0.50
N SER A 133 5.49 -8.55 1.39
CA SER A 133 4.78 -9.44 2.32
C SER A 133 3.76 -10.28 1.54
N ARG A 134 3.77 -11.59 1.76
CA ARG A 134 2.91 -12.56 1.07
C ARG A 134 1.90 -13.09 2.04
N ASP A 135 0.73 -12.51 1.98
CA ASP A 135 -0.37 -12.82 2.88
C ASP A 135 -1.59 -13.17 2.04
N PRO A 136 -1.54 -14.22 1.19
CA PRO A 136 -2.60 -14.50 0.23
C PRO A 136 -3.92 -14.81 0.94
N MET A 137 -4.99 -14.15 0.48
CA MET A 137 -6.33 -14.26 1.04
C MET A 137 -7.34 -14.45 -0.09
N ARG A 138 -8.38 -15.22 0.21
CA ARG A 138 -9.58 -15.37 -0.64
C ARG A 138 -10.81 -15.17 0.20
N SER A 139 -11.81 -14.53 -0.38
CA SER A 139 -13.05 -14.25 0.33
C SER A 139 -14.23 -14.30 -0.62
N ILE A 140 -15.35 -14.79 -0.08
CA ILE A 140 -16.67 -14.71 -0.70
C ILE A 140 -17.59 -13.95 0.26
N GLN A 141 -18.32 -12.98 -0.28
CA GLN A 141 -19.31 -12.21 0.47
C GLN A 141 -20.67 -12.28 -0.22
N THR A 142 -21.69 -12.67 0.52
CA THR A 142 -23.11 -12.48 0.18
C THR A 142 -23.66 -11.26 0.89
N GLU A 143 -24.95 -10.96 0.72
CA GLU A 143 -25.64 -9.93 1.52
C GLU A 143 -25.57 -10.23 3.03
N GLN A 144 -25.71 -11.51 3.41
CA GLN A 144 -25.76 -11.91 4.83
C GLN A 144 -24.39 -12.22 5.42
N TYR A 145 -23.48 -12.83 4.67
CA TYR A 145 -22.28 -13.43 5.25
C TYR A 145 -21.02 -13.11 4.46
N LEU A 146 -19.92 -12.96 5.19
CA LEU A 146 -18.57 -12.83 4.66
C LEU A 146 -17.73 -13.99 5.18
N TYR A 147 -17.18 -14.78 4.26
CA TYR A 147 -16.18 -15.80 4.57
C TYR A 147 -14.81 -15.36 4.06
N ILE A 148 -13.77 -15.58 4.86
CA ILE A 148 -12.37 -15.27 4.55
C ILE A 148 -11.50 -16.50 4.81
N PHE A 149 -10.62 -16.82 3.87
CA PHE A 149 -9.59 -17.85 3.99
C PHE A 149 -8.19 -17.21 3.95
N ASN A 150 -7.40 -17.45 4.99
CA ASN A 150 -6.05 -16.94 5.20
C ASN A 150 -5.04 -18.10 5.33
N PRO A 151 -4.63 -18.77 4.24
CA PRO A 151 -3.68 -19.88 4.31
C PRO A 151 -2.33 -19.50 4.95
N TRP A 152 -1.94 -18.23 4.93
CA TRP A 152 -0.70 -17.77 5.54
C TRP A 152 -0.73 -17.76 7.08
N SER A 153 -1.92 -17.69 7.67
CA SER A 153 -2.09 -17.63 9.12
C SER A 153 -1.68 -18.94 9.78
N ASN A 154 -0.63 -18.88 10.61
CA ASN A 154 -0.18 -19.99 11.46
C ASN A 154 -0.13 -19.61 12.96
N GLY A 155 -0.64 -18.42 13.33
CA GLY A 155 -0.58 -17.87 14.68
C GLY A 155 0.75 -17.22 15.06
N GLU A 156 1.78 -17.32 14.22
CA GLU A 156 3.12 -16.74 14.47
C GLU A 156 3.49 -15.65 13.46
N ARG A 157 3.14 -15.84 12.17
CA ARG A 157 3.41 -14.86 11.11
C ARG A 157 2.74 -13.52 11.42
N ILE A 158 3.47 -12.44 11.16
CA ILE A 158 2.96 -11.07 11.31
C ILE A 158 2.78 -10.48 9.92
N MET A 159 1.54 -10.14 9.58
CA MET A 159 1.20 -9.45 8.34
C MET A 159 1.88 -8.08 8.28
N ALA A 160 2.55 -7.80 7.16
CA ALA A 160 3.09 -6.48 6.85
C ALA A 160 2.37 -5.85 5.64
N THR A 161 1.61 -4.80 5.90
CA THR A 161 0.80 -4.10 4.88
C THR A 161 1.10 -2.61 4.82
N ALA A 162 0.72 -1.95 3.71
CA ALA A 162 0.73 -0.50 3.53
C ALA A 162 0.12 0.29 4.70
N THR A 163 -0.81 -0.29 5.47
CA THR A 163 -1.49 0.38 6.58
C THR A 163 -0.72 0.30 7.91
N THR A 164 0.30 -0.56 8.07
CA THR A 164 1.11 -0.64 9.31
C THR A 164 1.93 0.63 9.56
N GLY A 165 2.21 1.40 8.51
CA GLY A 165 2.88 2.70 8.62
C GLY A 165 1.98 3.85 9.11
N THR A 166 0.65 3.65 9.18
CA THR A 166 -0.31 4.74 9.41
C THR A 166 -0.32 5.21 10.87
N PRO A 167 -0.61 6.50 11.14
CA PRO A 167 -0.85 7.01 12.49
C PRO A 167 -1.90 6.21 13.28
N THR A 168 -3.00 5.80 12.64
CA THR A 168 -4.06 5.00 13.28
C THR A 168 -3.55 3.63 13.70
N TYR A 169 -2.81 2.91 12.84
CA TYR A 169 -2.20 1.64 13.22
C TYR A 169 -1.22 1.80 14.39
N ARG A 170 -0.32 2.80 14.34
CA ARG A 170 0.64 3.04 15.44
C ARG A 170 -0.07 3.32 16.76
N ARG A 171 -1.19 4.05 16.73
CA ARG A 171 -1.99 4.30 17.92
C ARG A 171 -2.69 3.04 18.42
N MET A 172 -3.21 2.20 17.53
CA MET A 172 -3.78 0.89 17.86
C MET A 172 -2.75 0.00 18.57
N ALA A 173 -1.54 -0.13 17.99
CA ALA A 173 -0.45 -0.92 18.57
C ALA A 173 0.04 -0.37 19.93
N GLN A 174 -0.01 0.96 20.13
CA GLN A 174 0.31 1.55 21.43
C GLN A 174 -0.74 1.19 22.49
N LEU A 175 -2.02 1.31 22.14
CA LEU A 175 -3.14 1.04 23.03
C LEU A 175 -3.26 -0.45 23.38
N ALA A 176 -2.95 -1.34 22.43
CA ALA A 176 -2.93 -2.79 22.63
C ALA A 176 -2.05 -3.24 23.81
N LYS A 177 -1.03 -2.45 24.19
CA LYS A 177 -0.16 -2.76 25.34
C LYS A 177 -0.87 -2.71 26.69
N THR A 178 -1.99 -1.98 26.78
CA THR A 178 -2.68 -1.69 28.04
C THR A 178 -4.19 -1.95 27.98
N ASP A 179 -4.77 -2.02 26.79
CA ASP A 179 -6.20 -2.26 26.58
C ASP A 179 -6.41 -3.67 26.02
N PRO A 180 -7.01 -4.61 26.79
CA PRO A 180 -7.19 -5.99 26.37
C PRO A 180 -8.06 -6.16 25.11
N TRP A 181 -9.06 -5.30 24.92
CA TRP A 181 -9.95 -5.40 23.77
C TRP A 181 -9.24 -4.94 22.49
N ILE A 182 -8.50 -3.82 22.58
CA ILE A 182 -7.67 -3.34 21.46
C ILE A 182 -6.54 -4.34 21.17
N ASN A 183 -5.97 -4.97 22.20
CA ASN A 183 -4.98 -6.01 22.04
C ASN A 183 -5.51 -7.17 21.20
N ALA A 184 -6.68 -7.72 21.56
CA ALA A 184 -7.29 -8.81 20.79
C ALA A 184 -7.55 -8.43 19.33
N ARG A 185 -7.96 -7.19 19.05
CA ARG A 185 -8.13 -6.70 17.66
C ARG A 185 -6.79 -6.51 16.95
N HIS A 186 -5.76 -6.06 17.65
CA HIS A 186 -4.42 -5.84 17.07
C HIS A 186 -3.74 -7.17 16.77
N ASP A 187 -3.87 -8.15 17.65
CA ASP A 187 -3.42 -9.52 17.47
C ASP A 187 -4.08 -10.18 16.26
N LEU A 188 -5.41 -10.14 16.17
CA LEU A 188 -6.15 -10.64 14.99
C LEU A 188 -5.69 -9.96 13.70
N TYR A 189 -5.40 -8.66 13.74
CA TYR A 189 -4.90 -7.94 12.58
C TYR A 189 -3.50 -8.39 12.15
N GLN A 190 -2.62 -8.71 13.10
CA GLN A 190 -1.26 -9.14 12.81
C GLN A 190 -1.20 -10.59 12.35
N HIS A 191 -1.93 -11.48 13.02
CA HIS A 191 -1.74 -12.93 12.89
C HIS A 191 -2.86 -13.62 12.12
N ARG A 192 -4.06 -13.02 12.07
CA ARG A 192 -5.30 -13.63 11.56
C ARG A 192 -5.59 -14.99 12.20
N VAL A 193 -6.61 -15.64 11.67
CA VAL A 193 -6.87 -17.07 11.83
C VAL A 193 -7.06 -17.68 10.44
N PRO A 194 -6.88 -19.01 10.26
CA PRO A 194 -6.95 -19.63 8.93
C PRO A 194 -8.28 -19.40 8.21
N GLU A 195 -9.40 -19.36 8.95
CA GLU A 195 -10.72 -19.14 8.40
C GLU A 195 -11.55 -18.21 9.29
N GLU A 196 -12.34 -17.35 8.66
CA GLU A 196 -13.20 -16.38 9.33
C GLU A 196 -14.59 -16.39 8.69
N LEU A 197 -15.63 -16.24 9.52
CA LEU A 197 -17.00 -16.07 9.09
C LEU A 197 -17.65 -14.91 9.85
N TYR A 198 -18.30 -14.00 9.14
CA TYR A 198 -18.95 -12.83 9.73
C TYR A 198 -20.38 -12.67 9.21
N ASP A 199 -21.28 -12.23 10.08
CA ASP A 199 -22.64 -11.80 9.71
C ASP A 199 -22.61 -10.32 9.32
N MET A 200 -22.79 -10.04 8.04
CA MET A 200 -22.68 -8.70 7.47
C MET A 200 -23.87 -7.79 7.79
N GLN A 201 -25.03 -8.35 8.13
CA GLN A 201 -26.20 -7.55 8.50
C GLN A 201 -26.13 -7.10 9.96
N ASN A 202 -25.72 -8.01 10.84
CA ASN A 202 -25.71 -7.77 12.29
C ASN A 202 -24.33 -7.33 12.83
N ASP A 203 -23.25 -7.60 12.10
CA ASP A 203 -21.86 -7.28 12.47
C ASP A 203 -21.05 -6.79 11.25
N PRO A 204 -21.41 -5.63 10.66
CA PRO A 204 -20.77 -5.12 9.44
C PRO A 204 -19.28 -4.78 9.63
N ASP A 205 -18.84 -4.59 10.89
CA ASP A 205 -17.45 -4.30 11.24
C ASP A 205 -16.61 -5.55 11.53
N CYS A 206 -17.21 -6.75 11.37
CA CYS A 206 -16.54 -8.04 11.49
C CYS A 206 -15.82 -8.18 12.84
N LEU A 207 -16.55 -7.92 13.92
CA LEU A 207 -16.04 -7.96 15.29
C LEU A 207 -16.10 -9.35 15.91
N ASN A 208 -17.06 -10.18 15.49
CA ASN A 208 -17.35 -11.50 16.05
C ASN A 208 -17.20 -12.57 14.98
N ASN A 209 -16.10 -13.34 15.05
CA ASN A 209 -15.88 -14.45 14.14
C ASN A 209 -16.80 -15.63 14.51
N LEU A 210 -17.65 -16.05 13.58
CA LEU A 210 -18.65 -17.11 13.71
C LEU A 210 -18.16 -18.47 13.20
N ILE A 211 -16.88 -18.62 12.86
CA ILE A 211 -16.34 -19.84 12.23
C ILE A 211 -16.67 -21.13 13.01
N ASP A 212 -16.65 -21.07 14.35
CA ASP A 212 -16.95 -22.20 15.24
C ASP A 212 -18.44 -22.29 15.65
N SER A 213 -19.27 -21.38 15.16
CA SER A 213 -20.68 -21.33 15.54
C SER A 213 -21.46 -22.49 14.91
N GLN A 214 -22.04 -23.35 15.74
CA GLN A 214 -22.81 -24.51 15.28
C GLN A 214 -24.02 -24.13 14.43
N GLY A 215 -24.69 -23.02 14.76
CA GLY A 215 -25.85 -22.52 14.00
C GLY A 215 -25.52 -22.01 12.59
N HIS A 216 -24.26 -21.67 12.32
CA HIS A 216 -23.82 -21.06 11.07
C HIS A 216 -23.11 -22.05 10.13
N GLN A 217 -22.93 -23.31 10.54
CA GLN A 217 -22.26 -24.33 9.71
C GLN A 217 -22.93 -24.54 8.35
N PRO A 218 -24.27 -24.52 8.19
CA PRO A 218 -24.89 -24.61 6.87
C PRO A 218 -24.48 -23.47 5.93
N ALA A 219 -24.47 -22.22 6.43
CA ALA A 219 -24.06 -21.05 5.66
C ALA A 219 -22.57 -21.11 5.31
N LEU A 220 -21.72 -21.45 6.28
CA LEU A 220 -20.28 -21.64 6.08
C LEU A 220 -19.97 -22.65 4.98
N ASN A 221 -20.62 -23.81 5.01
CA ASN A 221 -20.41 -24.87 4.03
C ASN A 221 -20.89 -24.46 2.63
N ALA A 222 -22.00 -23.71 2.54
CA ALA A 222 -22.45 -23.15 1.26
C ALA A 222 -21.44 -22.16 0.67
N LEU A 223 -20.89 -21.26 1.49
CA LEU A 223 -19.87 -20.30 1.06
C LEU A 223 -18.56 -20.99 0.64
N ARG A 224 -18.10 -21.98 1.42
CA ARG A 224 -16.91 -22.78 1.06
C ARG A 224 -17.10 -23.52 -0.26
N THR A 225 -18.27 -24.14 -0.46
CA THR A 225 -18.60 -24.83 -1.71
C THR A 225 -18.61 -23.86 -2.89
N ARG A 226 -19.20 -22.68 -2.72
CA ARG A 226 -19.26 -21.68 -3.79
C ARG A 226 -17.88 -21.12 -4.13
N LEU A 227 -17.03 -20.89 -3.12
CA LEU A 227 -15.67 -20.44 -3.30
C LEU A 227 -14.80 -21.53 -3.97
N ASP A 228 -14.94 -22.81 -3.60
CA ASP A 228 -14.28 -23.93 -4.30
C ASP A 228 -14.62 -23.90 -5.80
N GLN A 229 -15.92 -23.82 -6.13
CA GLN A 229 -16.36 -23.77 -7.52
C GLN A 229 -15.77 -22.57 -8.25
N TRP A 230 -15.75 -21.39 -7.64
CA TRP A 230 -15.10 -20.21 -8.23
C TRP A 230 -13.61 -20.45 -8.50
N MET A 231 -12.89 -21.05 -7.55
CA MET A 231 -11.47 -21.37 -7.70
C MET A 231 -11.24 -22.40 -8.82
N VAL A 232 -12.16 -23.35 -9.02
CA VAL A 232 -12.13 -24.26 -10.18
C VAL A 232 -12.34 -23.50 -11.48
N ASP A 233 -13.40 -22.68 -11.56
CA ASP A 233 -13.79 -21.96 -12.77
C ASP A 233 -12.71 -20.97 -13.23
N THR A 234 -11.98 -20.38 -12.28
CA THR A 234 -10.92 -19.39 -12.54
C THR A 234 -9.52 -19.99 -12.60
N ASN A 235 -9.37 -21.30 -12.35
CA ASN A 235 -8.06 -21.98 -12.22
C ASN A 235 -7.16 -21.28 -11.18
N ASP A 236 -7.70 -21.02 -10.00
CA ASP A 236 -7.01 -20.35 -8.90
C ASP A 236 -5.90 -21.26 -8.34
N GLY A 237 -4.69 -20.69 -8.21
CA GLY A 237 -3.52 -21.38 -7.64
C GLY A 237 -3.68 -21.76 -6.17
N MET A 238 -4.69 -21.24 -5.48
CA MET A 238 -5.01 -21.58 -4.09
C MET A 238 -5.95 -22.77 -3.91
N LEU A 239 -6.47 -23.37 -4.99
CA LEU A 239 -7.50 -24.41 -4.89
C LEU A 239 -7.08 -25.61 -4.02
N ASP A 240 -5.84 -26.11 -4.19
CA ASP A 240 -5.37 -27.28 -3.46
C ASP A 240 -5.24 -27.00 -1.95
N VAL A 241 -4.62 -25.88 -1.57
CA VAL A 241 -4.50 -25.48 -0.17
C VAL A 241 -5.86 -25.14 0.46
N PHE A 242 -6.82 -24.66 -0.32
CA PHE A 242 -8.20 -24.43 0.15
C PHE A 242 -8.96 -25.72 0.44
N ARG A 243 -8.82 -26.75 -0.41
CA ARG A 243 -9.43 -28.06 -0.19
C ARG A 243 -8.84 -28.79 1.02
N HIS A 244 -7.57 -28.54 1.31
CA HIS A 244 -6.85 -29.04 2.48
C HIS A 244 -6.69 -27.99 3.58
N ARG A 245 -7.60 -26.99 3.64
CA ARG A 245 -7.50 -25.84 4.55
C ARG A 245 -7.38 -26.21 6.03
N ASP A 246 -7.82 -27.40 6.44
CA ASP A 246 -7.73 -27.86 7.83
C ASP A 246 -6.32 -28.36 8.20
N ASP A 247 -5.48 -28.70 7.22
CA ASP A 247 -4.11 -29.21 7.43
C ASP A 247 -3.08 -28.07 7.53
N PRO A 248 -2.49 -27.80 8.71
CA PRO A 248 -1.50 -26.75 8.86
C PRO A 248 -0.24 -26.97 8.04
N SER A 249 0.14 -28.23 7.78
CA SER A 249 1.35 -28.55 7.02
C SER A 249 1.21 -28.21 5.54
N VAL A 250 0.01 -28.41 4.98
CA VAL A 250 -0.30 -28.04 3.58
C VAL A 250 -0.32 -26.52 3.42
N ARG A 251 -0.94 -25.81 4.37
CA ARG A 251 -0.94 -24.33 4.41
C ARG A 251 0.47 -23.76 4.47
N GLU A 252 1.31 -24.31 5.34
CA GLU A 252 2.70 -23.90 5.51
C GLU A 252 3.53 -24.17 4.24
N ALA A 253 3.40 -25.36 3.65
CA ALA A 253 4.08 -25.71 2.42
C ALA A 253 3.70 -24.78 1.26
N TYR A 254 2.42 -24.41 1.14
CA TYR A 254 1.95 -23.46 0.13
C TYR A 254 2.63 -22.09 0.28
N VAL A 255 2.66 -21.52 1.49
CA VAL A 255 3.28 -20.21 1.72
C VAL A 255 4.79 -20.26 1.50
N ALA A 256 5.47 -21.30 1.99
CA ALA A 256 6.90 -21.49 1.77
C ALA A 256 7.25 -21.59 0.27
N ALA A 257 6.42 -22.27 -0.53
CA ALA A 257 6.60 -22.35 -1.98
C ALA A 257 6.45 -20.96 -2.65
N GLN A 258 5.45 -20.18 -2.25
CA GLN A 258 5.25 -18.81 -2.75
C GLN A 258 6.44 -17.88 -2.41
N GLU A 259 6.97 -17.99 -1.20
CA GLU A 259 8.16 -17.23 -0.77
C GLU A 259 9.40 -17.62 -1.57
N GLN A 260 9.65 -18.92 -1.74
CA GLN A 260 10.78 -19.43 -2.52
C GLN A 260 10.72 -18.99 -3.99
N GLU A 261 9.55 -19.11 -4.62
CA GLU A 261 9.37 -18.69 -6.03
C GLU A 261 9.69 -17.21 -6.20
N ALA A 262 9.22 -16.37 -5.28
CA ALA A 262 9.48 -14.94 -5.35
C ALA A 262 10.92 -14.57 -5.00
N ASP A 263 11.57 -15.27 -4.09
CA ASP A 263 13.01 -15.12 -3.85
C ASP A 263 13.82 -15.49 -5.08
N ALA A 264 13.44 -16.56 -5.78
CA ALA A 264 14.03 -16.92 -7.06
C ALA A 264 13.82 -15.82 -8.10
N ARG A 265 12.61 -15.25 -8.24
CA ARG A 265 12.33 -14.11 -9.13
C ARG A 265 13.20 -12.88 -8.79
N ARG A 266 13.30 -12.52 -7.51
CA ARG A 266 14.14 -11.41 -7.03
C ARG A 266 15.62 -11.63 -7.33
N ASN A 267 16.12 -12.83 -7.11
CA ASN A 267 17.52 -13.19 -7.37
C ASN A 267 17.83 -13.24 -8.88
N ALA A 268 16.91 -13.76 -9.70
CA ALA A 268 17.04 -13.76 -11.16
C ALA A 268 17.01 -12.35 -11.76
N GLY A 269 16.17 -11.46 -11.23
CA GLY A 269 16.13 -10.04 -11.62
C GLY A 269 17.43 -9.29 -11.28
N ARG A 270 18.08 -9.62 -10.17
CA ARG A 270 19.40 -9.10 -9.79
C ARG A 270 20.52 -9.60 -10.72
N GLY A 271 20.41 -10.81 -11.25
CA GLY A 271 21.38 -11.39 -12.20
C GLY A 271 21.29 -10.83 -13.63
N LYS A 272 20.10 -10.38 -14.07
CA LYS A 272 19.88 -9.86 -15.43
C LYS A 272 20.25 -8.37 -15.62
N GLY A 273 20.52 -7.63 -14.54
CA GLY A 273 20.99 -6.24 -14.62
C GLY A 273 22.48 -6.05 -14.99
N ALA A 274 23.24 -7.13 -15.20
CA ALA A 274 24.68 -7.07 -15.42
C ALA A 274 25.14 -7.31 -16.87
N LYS A 275 24.25 -7.58 -17.85
CA LYS A 275 24.66 -7.76 -19.25
C LYS A 275 23.62 -7.24 -20.25
N GLY A 276 23.87 -6.03 -20.76
CA GLY A 276 23.66 -5.64 -22.16
C GLY A 276 22.26 -5.17 -22.59
N GLY A 277 22.22 -3.96 -23.17
CA GLY A 277 21.13 -3.52 -24.06
C GLY A 277 20.59 -2.13 -23.71
N GLY A 278 21.11 -1.09 -24.36
CA GLY A 278 20.65 0.28 -24.17
C GLY A 278 19.20 0.50 -24.63
N ASN A 279 18.39 1.10 -23.77
CA ASN A 279 17.42 2.12 -24.14
C ASN A 279 17.01 2.88 -22.88
N GLN A 280 17.11 4.21 -22.92
CA GLN A 280 16.60 5.08 -21.85
C GLN A 280 15.09 4.88 -21.69
N PRO A 281 14.57 4.93 -20.45
CA PRO A 281 13.53 5.92 -20.25
C PRO A 281 13.63 6.68 -18.92
N ASN A 282 13.23 7.95 -19.06
CA ASN A 282 12.92 8.98 -18.10
C ASN A 282 12.87 8.64 -16.60
N ALA A 283 13.78 9.34 -15.93
CA ALA A 283 13.80 9.76 -14.54
C ALA A 283 12.42 9.88 -13.86
N GLY A 284 12.29 9.16 -12.76
CA GLY A 284 11.21 9.35 -11.81
C GLY A 284 11.29 8.38 -10.65
N ASN A 285 12.48 8.09 -10.09
CA ASN A 285 12.51 7.30 -8.86
C ASN A 285 13.71 7.61 -7.96
N ARG A 286 13.39 7.89 -6.69
CA ARG A 286 14.32 8.01 -5.57
C ARG A 286 15.15 6.72 -5.48
N PRO A 287 16.47 6.78 -5.31
CA PRO A 287 17.30 5.57 -5.37
C PRO A 287 17.10 4.69 -4.13
N ASN A 288 16.80 3.42 -4.42
CA ASN A 288 16.91 2.27 -3.53
C ASN A 288 18.28 2.22 -2.84
N ALA A 289 18.27 1.75 -1.58
CA ALA A 289 19.43 1.54 -0.72
C ALA A 289 20.58 0.81 -1.45
N ARG A 290 21.65 1.54 -1.79
CA ARG A 290 22.93 1.00 -2.26
C ARG A 290 23.64 0.30 -1.09
N ARG A 291 24.40 -0.77 -1.39
CA ARG A 291 25.34 -1.45 -0.48
C ARG A 291 26.02 -0.44 0.45
N ARG A 292 25.96 -0.66 1.77
CA ARG A 292 26.68 0.14 2.77
C ARG A 292 28.19 -0.05 2.58
N ASN A 293 28.78 0.74 1.72
CA ASN A 293 30.22 0.98 1.77
C ASN A 293 30.43 1.96 2.94
N ASN A 294 31.26 1.62 3.93
CA ASN A 294 31.61 2.52 5.04
C ASN A 294 32.76 3.46 4.61
N LEU A 295 32.51 4.30 3.61
CA LEU A 295 33.49 5.26 3.07
C LEU A 295 33.57 6.54 3.89
N ILE A 296 32.47 6.97 4.52
CA ILE A 296 32.38 8.16 5.36
C ILE A 296 31.57 7.91 6.64
N GLU A 297 31.95 8.62 7.70
CA GLU A 297 31.31 8.62 9.02
C GLU A 297 31.42 10.00 9.67
N PHE A 298 30.36 10.45 10.35
CA PHE A 298 30.36 11.70 11.12
C PHE A 298 30.87 11.47 12.55
N VAL A 299 31.65 12.42 13.05
CA VAL A 299 31.90 12.64 14.47
C VAL A 299 31.39 14.05 14.77
N LEU A 300 30.26 14.12 15.46
CA LEU A 300 29.62 15.38 15.84
C LEU A 300 30.12 15.83 17.23
N PRO A 301 30.20 17.15 17.48
CA PRO A 301 30.46 17.67 18.81
C PRO A 301 29.29 17.37 19.76
N GLU A 302 29.58 17.31 21.06
CA GLU A 302 28.58 16.98 22.09
C GLU A 302 27.51 18.07 22.26
N GLN A 303 27.86 19.33 22.01
CA GLN A 303 26.96 20.47 22.12
C GLN A 303 27.05 21.38 20.90
N ILE A 304 25.89 21.87 20.48
CA ILE A 304 25.75 22.77 19.34
C ILE A 304 24.78 23.88 19.75
N SER A 305 25.19 25.13 19.60
CA SER A 305 24.39 26.29 20.00
C SER A 305 23.96 27.12 18.79
N ALA A 306 22.76 27.70 18.87
CA ALA A 306 22.31 28.65 17.86
C ALA A 306 23.24 29.88 17.78
N GLY A 307 23.44 30.42 16.58
CA GLY A 307 24.28 31.60 16.37
C GLY A 307 25.79 31.41 16.54
N GLN A 308 26.26 30.20 16.86
CA GLN A 308 27.69 29.86 16.95
C GLN A 308 28.12 28.96 15.78
N PRO A 309 29.39 29.05 15.34
CA PRO A 309 29.91 28.10 14.36
C PRO A 309 30.01 26.69 14.97
N VAL A 310 29.70 25.67 14.18
CA VAL A 310 29.85 24.27 14.55
C VAL A 310 30.91 23.62 13.68
N THR A 311 31.87 22.94 14.29
CA THR A 311 32.85 22.13 13.58
C THR A 311 32.48 20.67 13.74
N ILE A 312 32.25 19.98 12.63
CA ILE A 312 32.09 18.52 12.60
C ILE A 312 33.35 17.88 12.05
N GLN A 313 33.66 16.68 12.51
CA GLN A 313 34.72 15.88 11.91
C GLN A 313 34.13 14.78 11.04
N LEU A 314 34.67 14.60 9.84
CA LEU A 314 34.35 13.49 8.96
C LEU A 314 35.55 12.55 8.88
N LYS A 315 35.31 11.28 9.19
CA LYS A 315 36.25 10.19 8.91
C LYS A 315 35.93 9.63 7.54
N TYR A 316 36.95 9.39 6.71
CA TYR A 316 36.77 8.78 5.41
C TYR A 316 37.83 7.73 5.09
N SER A 317 37.43 6.73 4.30
CA SER A 317 38.26 5.59 3.90
C SER A 317 38.04 5.27 2.44
N LEU A 318 38.99 5.64 1.58
CA LEU A 318 38.96 5.41 0.13
C LEU A 318 40.09 4.47 -0.28
N THR A 319 39.76 3.45 -1.07
CA THR A 319 40.79 2.57 -1.65
C THR A 319 41.60 3.32 -2.71
N THR A 320 42.86 2.95 -2.91
CA THR A 320 43.73 3.57 -3.92
C THR A 320 43.14 3.55 -5.33
N ALA A 321 42.33 2.52 -5.65
CA ALA A 321 41.64 2.39 -6.94
C ALA A 321 40.53 3.43 -7.17
N MET A 322 40.03 4.07 -6.10
CA MET A 322 38.96 5.07 -6.19
C MET A 322 39.50 6.46 -6.54
N GLY A 323 40.80 6.69 -6.45
CA GLY A 323 41.41 7.99 -6.71
C GLY A 323 40.84 9.10 -5.81
N GLU A 324 40.90 10.34 -6.30
CA GLU A 324 40.32 11.50 -5.64
C GLU A 324 38.80 11.55 -5.83
N GLN A 325 38.06 11.88 -4.78
CA GLN A 325 36.61 11.95 -4.77
C GLN A 325 36.13 13.28 -4.19
N ASP A 326 34.95 13.74 -4.63
CA ASP A 326 34.25 14.86 -4.00
C ASP A 326 33.51 14.37 -2.76
N LEU A 327 33.76 14.99 -1.60
CA LEU A 327 32.96 14.86 -0.39
C LEU A 327 32.15 16.13 -0.20
N THR A 328 30.83 16.01 -0.37
CA THR A 328 29.89 17.11 -0.16
C THR A 328 29.17 16.92 1.17
N VAL A 329 29.12 17.96 1.99
CA VAL A 329 28.41 17.98 3.27
C VAL A 329 27.41 19.13 3.27
N THR A 330 26.21 18.86 3.74
CA THR A 330 25.09 19.81 3.79
C THR A 330 24.59 19.93 5.23
N LEU A 331 24.58 21.15 5.75
CA LEU A 331 23.89 21.51 7.00
C LEU A 331 22.42 21.81 6.69
N LYS A 332 21.50 21.23 7.46
CA LYS A 332 20.04 21.41 7.31
C LYS A 332 19.40 21.84 8.62
N ALA A 333 18.35 22.64 8.53
CA ALA A 333 17.50 23.05 9.65
C ALA A 333 16.11 22.38 9.61
N GLY A 334 15.61 22.05 10.79
CA GLY A 334 14.27 21.56 11.05
C GLY A 334 13.95 20.18 10.45
N ASN A 335 12.81 19.62 10.87
CA ASN A 335 12.32 18.31 10.43
C ASN A 335 12.02 18.22 8.92
N ALA A 336 11.81 19.36 8.26
CA ALA A 336 11.60 19.43 6.81
C ALA A 336 12.91 19.41 6.01
N GLY A 337 14.09 19.49 6.66
CA GLY A 337 15.39 19.37 6.03
C GLY A 337 15.79 20.55 5.15
N MET A 338 15.40 21.78 5.51
CA MET A 338 15.76 22.99 4.78
C MET A 338 17.28 23.16 4.77
N ARG A 339 17.90 23.28 3.60
CA ARG A 339 19.36 23.48 3.50
C ARG A 339 19.75 24.86 4.02
N LEU A 340 20.63 24.90 5.02
CA LEU A 340 21.27 26.12 5.51
C LEU A 340 22.57 26.40 4.74
N ASP A 341 23.44 25.40 4.63
CA ASP A 341 24.74 25.53 3.96
C ASP A 341 25.16 24.21 3.31
N ARG A 342 26.07 24.27 2.34
CA ARG A 342 26.69 23.13 1.68
C ARG A 342 28.12 23.45 1.27
N GLN A 343 29.04 22.59 1.67
CA GLN A 343 30.45 22.68 1.32
C GLN A 343 30.90 21.38 0.63
N THR A 344 31.88 21.48 -0.27
CA THR A 344 32.44 20.34 -1.02
C THR A 344 33.96 20.42 -0.96
N VAL A 345 34.60 19.29 -0.65
CA VAL A 345 36.06 19.16 -0.59
C VAL A 345 36.53 17.93 -1.36
N LYS A 346 37.76 17.97 -1.87
CA LYS A 346 38.40 16.81 -2.48
C LYS A 346 39.04 15.95 -1.40
N ILE A 347 38.77 14.64 -1.43
CA ILE A 347 39.36 13.66 -0.52
C ILE A 347 40.01 12.52 -1.32
N SER A 348 41.10 11.97 -0.81
CA SER A 348 41.76 10.78 -1.35
C SER A 348 42.36 9.96 -0.22
N ALA A 349 42.51 8.64 -0.42
CA ALA A 349 42.96 7.70 0.61
C ALA A 349 42.11 7.73 1.90
N ASN A 350 42.70 7.35 3.02
CA ASN A 350 42.04 7.35 4.33
C ASN A 350 42.46 8.58 5.12
N GLY A 351 41.52 9.22 5.81
CA GLY A 351 41.82 10.41 6.59
C GLY A 351 40.66 10.91 7.42
N THR A 352 40.91 12.03 8.08
CA THR A 352 39.89 12.80 8.80
C THR A 352 39.94 14.24 8.32
N PHE A 353 38.78 14.89 8.28
CA PHE A 353 38.68 16.29 7.89
C PHE A 353 37.66 17.01 8.77
N ASP A 354 38.03 18.19 9.25
CA ASP A 354 37.17 19.04 10.06
C ASP A 354 36.50 20.08 9.16
N MET A 355 35.18 20.23 9.28
CA MET A 355 34.39 21.16 8.49
C MET A 355 33.54 22.03 9.39
N THR A 356 33.71 23.35 9.26
CA THR A 356 33.00 24.34 10.07
C THR A 356 31.85 24.95 9.30
N PHE A 357 30.68 25.00 9.93
CA PHE A 357 29.48 25.63 9.41
C PHE A 357 29.02 26.76 10.33
N SER A 358 28.44 27.82 9.77
CA SER A 358 27.80 28.87 10.55
C SER A 358 26.33 28.51 10.81
N ILE A 359 25.92 28.46 12.08
CA ILE A 359 24.53 28.24 12.47
C ILE A 359 23.85 29.60 12.64
N PRO A 360 22.69 29.85 12.00
CA PRO A 360 21.91 31.06 12.25
C PRO A 360 21.49 31.19 13.71
N ALA A 361 21.23 32.42 14.18
CA ALA A 361 20.71 32.67 15.53
C ALA A 361 19.28 32.12 15.72
N GLU A 362 18.51 32.01 14.63
CA GLU A 362 17.17 31.44 14.61
C GLU A 362 17.15 30.21 13.70
N VAL A 363 16.86 29.04 14.28
CA VAL A 363 16.77 27.78 13.54
C VAL A 363 15.36 27.21 13.69
N PRO A 364 14.66 26.92 12.58
CA PRO A 364 13.33 26.33 12.63
C PRO A 364 13.27 25.04 13.47
N ASN A 365 12.43 25.04 14.52
CA ASN A 365 12.24 23.93 15.47
C ASN A 365 13.50 23.55 16.26
N ASP A 366 14.45 24.48 16.44
CA ASP A 366 15.65 24.32 17.27
C ASP A 366 16.43 23.02 16.99
N THR A 367 16.42 22.59 15.73
CA THR A 367 17.00 21.32 15.31
C THR A 367 17.80 21.48 14.03
N ILE A 368 18.99 20.86 14.01
CA ILE A 368 19.83 20.77 12.82
C ILE A 368 20.19 19.32 12.50
N SER A 369 20.59 19.06 11.27
CA SER A 369 21.19 17.78 10.87
C SER A 369 22.22 17.96 9.77
N PHE A 370 23.14 17.00 9.67
CA PHE A 370 24.16 16.96 8.63
C PHE A 370 23.89 15.81 7.67
N ALA A 371 24.03 16.08 6.38
CA ALA A 371 23.96 15.05 5.34
C ALA A 371 25.22 15.13 4.48
N ALA A 372 25.89 14.00 4.26
CA ALA A 372 27.11 13.94 3.48
C ALA A 372 27.02 12.88 2.39
N PHE A 373 27.64 13.14 1.24
CA PHE A 373 27.84 12.14 0.21
C PHE A 373 29.24 12.22 -0.41
N VAL A 374 29.76 11.06 -0.82
CA VAL A 374 31.01 10.95 -1.60
C VAL A 374 30.66 10.63 -3.05
N GLY A 375 31.24 11.35 -4.01
CA GLY A 375 31.05 11.14 -5.43
C GLY A 375 30.70 12.44 -6.18
N PRO A 376 30.60 12.39 -7.52
CA PRO A 376 30.52 13.60 -8.34
C PRO A 376 29.23 14.41 -8.11
N ASP A 377 28.15 13.74 -7.73
CA ASP A 377 26.90 14.37 -7.30
C ASP A 377 26.08 13.40 -6.43
N PHE A 378 24.96 13.89 -5.89
CA PHE A 378 24.10 13.12 -5.01
C PHE A 378 23.52 11.85 -5.68
N GLN A 379 23.09 11.93 -6.94
CA GLN A 379 22.48 10.79 -7.67
C GLN A 379 23.52 9.71 -7.99
N HIS A 380 24.75 10.13 -8.28
CA HIS A 380 25.87 9.27 -8.60
C HIS A 380 26.81 9.03 -7.40
N SER A 381 26.36 9.30 -6.18
CA SER A 381 27.16 9.13 -4.97
C SER A 381 27.50 7.67 -4.68
N LEU A 382 28.75 7.44 -4.25
CA LEU A 382 29.30 6.16 -3.80
C LEU A 382 28.75 5.76 -2.43
N GLN A 383 28.52 6.75 -1.56
CA GLN A 383 27.83 6.61 -0.28
C GLN A 383 27.16 7.93 0.07
N HIS A 384 26.01 7.87 0.74
CA HIS A 384 25.38 8.99 1.41
C HIS A 384 25.00 8.60 2.84
N ILE A 385 25.27 9.48 3.80
CA ILE A 385 24.90 9.35 5.21
C ILE A 385 24.19 10.61 5.70
N GLN A 386 23.36 10.45 6.71
CA GLN A 386 22.71 11.55 7.40
C GLN A 386 22.83 11.32 8.91
N SER A 387 23.14 12.38 9.66
CA SER A 387 23.13 12.33 11.11
C SER A 387 21.71 12.29 11.65
N GLU A 388 21.55 11.76 12.86
CA GLU A 388 20.35 12.04 13.64
C GLU A 388 20.21 13.56 13.88
N PRO A 389 18.98 14.09 13.98
CA PRO A 389 18.74 15.48 14.34
C PRO A 389 19.39 15.82 15.68
N GLN A 390 20.12 16.94 15.71
CA GLN A 390 20.69 17.51 16.92
C GLN A 390 19.79 18.67 17.37
N ILE A 391 19.38 18.65 18.64
CA ILE A 391 18.71 19.79 19.27
C ILE A 391 19.79 20.81 19.58
N ILE A 392 19.59 22.06 19.18
CA ILE A 392 20.54 23.14 19.48
C ILE A 392 20.08 23.89 20.74
N GLU A 393 21.04 24.26 21.57
CA GLU A 393 20.83 25.05 22.80
C GLU A 393 20.90 26.57 22.55
#